data_AF-A0A2B4T137-F1
#
_entry.id   AF-A0A2B4T137-F1
#
_cell.length_a   1.000
_cell.length_b   1.000
_cell.length_c   1.000
_cell.angle_alpha   90.00
_cell.angle_beta   90.00
_cell.angle_gamma   90.00
#
_symmetry.space_group_name_H-M   'P 1'
#
loop_
_entity.id
_entity.type
_entity.pdbx_description
1 polymer ?
#
loop_
_entity_poly.entity_id
_entity_poly.type
_entity_poly.pdbx_seq_one_letter_code
_entity_poly.pdbx_strand_id
1 'polypeptide(L)'
;MNNDVLECKRRAQELVASDSAPTNRNGRKKGYIEVMKKPFGKRKDTGILLLKVRIYVIKRQGWRKVKKPGPKSKSKDHQDCFAKRLTLWKKGEVDSILREGRMIQGRLGNPRRATDPPNRAKIFANLVMSGQVNSALRYLSDDQGGGILPLSDDVMEQLKEKQPDPQGVQLRSLLFGLIEEVPDSMYYEINGDMVRDAALRTKGSGGLSGIDANGFRRILTSKSFKRTGTELCEAIASMTKRLCTEYVDPRGLEAVLANRLNPLDKGEGAVRPIGVGEVLRRIMGKCITKVTKPDVIDPSGSLQVCAGHRSGSEAAIDAMRELFENDNSDVVLLIDASNASNSLNRAAALHNIGVLCPSIATYAINTYREPARLFIVGGQELKALHRATRLP
;
A
#
# COMPACT_ATOMS: atom_id res chain seq x y z
N MET A 1 4.73 18.70 -17.85
CA MET A 1 5.41 19.40 -16.74
C MET A 1 4.31 19.93 -15.83
N ASN A 2 4.26 19.57 -14.54
CA ASN A 2 3.13 19.91 -13.65
C ASN A 2 2.87 21.42 -13.60
N ASN A 3 1.61 21.84 -13.71
CA ASN A 3 1.18 23.25 -13.61
C ASN A 3 1.70 23.94 -12.34
N ASP A 4 1.80 23.20 -11.22
CA ASP A 4 2.38 23.67 -9.96
C ASP A 4 3.84 24.13 -10.07
N VAL A 5 4.64 23.50 -10.94
CA VAL A 5 6.06 23.86 -11.13
C VAL A 5 6.17 25.14 -11.95
N LEU A 6 5.30 25.30 -12.95
CA LEU A 6 5.21 26.53 -13.75
C LEU A 6 4.73 27.71 -12.90
N GLU A 7 3.79 27.49 -12.00
CA GLU A 7 3.31 28.54 -11.09
C GLU A 7 4.35 28.91 -10.03
N CYS A 8 5.07 27.93 -9.46
CA CYS A 8 6.20 28.21 -8.57
C CYS A 8 7.33 28.97 -9.29
N LYS A 9 7.59 28.63 -10.56
CA LYS A 9 8.56 29.32 -11.41
C LYS A 9 8.18 30.80 -11.57
N ARG A 10 6.90 31.04 -11.91
CA ARG A 10 6.35 32.38 -12.16
C ARG A 10 6.43 33.25 -10.90
N ARG A 11 5.95 32.75 -9.76
CA ARG A 11 6.02 33.47 -8.47
C ARG A 11 7.45 33.76 -8.04
N ALA A 12 8.39 32.82 -8.24
CA ALA A 12 9.80 33.05 -7.89
C ALA A 12 10.49 34.06 -8.81
N GLN A 13 10.07 34.17 -10.07
CA GLN A 13 10.55 35.21 -10.98
C GLN A 13 10.00 36.59 -10.59
N GLU A 14 8.70 36.67 -10.25
CA GLU A 14 8.06 37.90 -9.76
C GLU A 14 8.70 38.39 -8.45
N LEU A 15 8.98 37.50 -7.50
CA LEU A 15 9.62 37.81 -6.22
C LEU A 15 11.09 38.25 -6.33
N VAL A 16 11.81 37.85 -7.38
CA VAL A 16 13.19 38.30 -7.63
C VAL A 16 13.22 39.64 -8.34
N ALA A 17 12.19 39.92 -9.15
CA ALA A 17 12.03 41.18 -9.86
C ALA A 17 11.45 42.31 -8.98
N SER A 18 10.87 42.00 -7.81
CA SER A 18 10.29 43.01 -6.92
C SER A 18 11.33 43.81 -6.12
N ASP A 19 10.93 44.99 -5.66
CA ASP A 19 11.75 45.85 -4.79
C ASP A 19 11.94 45.24 -3.38
N SER A 20 11.04 44.34 -2.99
CA SER A 20 11.08 43.55 -1.76
C SER A 20 11.80 42.20 -1.90
N ALA A 21 12.72 42.06 -2.86
CA ALA A 21 13.39 40.80 -3.16
C ALA A 21 14.17 40.26 -1.94
N PRO A 22 14.06 38.95 -1.60
CA PRO A 22 14.74 38.37 -0.46
C PRO A 22 16.26 38.55 -0.57
N THR A 23 16.91 39.08 0.47
CA THR A 23 18.37 39.27 0.48
C THR A 23 19.10 38.16 1.23
N ASN A 24 20.37 37.98 0.89
CA ASN A 24 21.34 37.20 1.65
C ASN A 24 21.82 38.01 2.86
N ARG A 25 22.45 37.35 3.83
CA ARG A 25 22.95 38.01 5.06
C ARG A 25 23.97 39.14 4.79
N ASN A 26 24.54 39.15 3.60
CA ASN A 26 25.46 40.17 3.09
C ASN A 26 24.75 41.29 2.30
N GLY A 27 23.42 41.41 2.38
CA GLY A 27 22.64 42.47 1.74
C GLY A 27 22.37 42.30 0.24
N ARG A 28 22.98 41.32 -0.44
CA ARG A 28 22.75 41.07 -1.88
C ARG A 28 21.43 40.33 -2.12
N LYS A 29 20.70 40.68 -3.18
CA LYS A 29 19.46 39.96 -3.60
C LYS A 29 19.77 38.48 -3.84
N LYS A 30 18.93 37.58 -3.32
CA LYS A 30 19.04 36.14 -3.53
C LYS A 30 18.77 35.80 -4.98
N GLY A 31 19.61 34.93 -5.54
CA GLY A 31 19.41 34.44 -6.90
C GLY A 31 18.13 33.60 -7.02
N TYR A 32 17.53 33.60 -8.22
CA TYR A 32 16.32 32.84 -8.53
C TYR A 32 16.36 31.36 -8.08
N ILE A 33 17.50 30.71 -8.21
CA ILE A 33 17.70 29.31 -7.76
C ILE A 33 17.65 29.18 -6.23
N GLU A 34 18.13 30.17 -5.48
CA GLU A 34 18.09 30.17 -4.01
C GLU A 34 16.69 30.48 -3.48
N VAL A 35 15.96 31.38 -4.14
CA VAL A 35 14.55 31.67 -3.82
C VAL A 35 13.69 30.43 -4.09
N MET A 36 13.93 29.71 -5.18
CA MET A 36 13.28 28.43 -5.50
C MET A 36 13.61 27.30 -4.52
N LYS A 37 14.79 27.32 -3.87
CA LYS A 37 15.19 26.30 -2.89
C LYS A 37 14.39 26.34 -1.60
N LYS A 38 13.85 27.49 -1.16
CA LYS A 38 13.03 27.58 0.07
C LYS A 38 11.69 26.81 -0.02
N PRO A 39 10.86 26.98 -1.07
CA PRO A 39 9.65 26.18 -1.25
C PRO A 39 9.94 24.72 -1.59
N PHE A 40 11.07 24.41 -2.24
CA PHE A 40 11.47 23.02 -2.55
C PHE A 40 12.14 22.28 -1.37
N GLY A 41 12.82 22.99 -0.47
CA GLY A 41 13.59 22.42 0.63
C GLY A 41 12.74 21.71 1.68
N LYS A 42 11.51 22.19 1.91
CA LYS A 42 10.54 21.53 2.81
C LYS A 42 9.92 20.23 2.24
N ARG A 43 10.19 19.88 0.97
CA ARG A 43 9.57 18.72 0.28
C ARG A 43 10.55 17.59 -0.08
N LYS A 44 11.82 17.65 0.36
CA LYS A 44 12.85 16.71 -0.11
C LYS A 44 12.79 15.32 0.53
N ASP A 45 12.33 15.18 1.76
CA ASP A 45 12.45 13.89 2.46
C ASP A 45 11.25 12.96 2.24
N THR A 46 10.05 13.49 2.03
CA THR A 46 8.85 12.71 1.65
C THR A 46 8.73 12.50 0.14
N GLY A 47 9.17 13.49 -0.65
CA GLY A 47 9.01 13.48 -2.11
C GLY A 47 9.81 12.36 -2.79
N ILE A 48 11.02 12.06 -2.31
CA ILE A 48 11.90 11.05 -2.93
C ILE A 48 11.39 9.63 -2.68
N LEU A 49 10.87 9.33 -1.48
CA LEU A 49 10.35 8.01 -1.14
C LEU A 49 9.02 7.74 -1.86
N LEU A 50 8.17 8.76 -1.95
CA LEU A 50 6.87 8.69 -2.61
C LEU A 50 6.97 8.73 -4.13
N LEU A 51 7.90 9.50 -4.71
CA LEU A 51 8.31 9.29 -6.10
C LEU A 51 8.84 7.87 -6.23
N LYS A 52 9.80 7.38 -5.42
CA LYS A 52 10.37 6.02 -5.56
C LYS A 52 9.28 4.93 -5.56
N VAL A 53 8.20 5.08 -4.78
CA VAL A 53 7.05 4.17 -4.78
C VAL A 53 6.15 4.39 -6.00
N ARG A 54 5.84 5.63 -6.41
CA ARG A 54 5.02 5.94 -7.62
C ARG A 54 5.70 5.43 -8.89
N ILE A 55 7.01 5.55 -8.86
CA ILE A 55 7.94 5.02 -9.82
C ILE A 55 7.86 3.51 -9.80
N TYR A 56 7.97 2.82 -8.66
CA TYR A 56 7.83 1.36 -8.58
C TYR A 56 6.47 0.85 -9.09
N VAL A 57 5.38 1.56 -8.81
CA VAL A 57 4.04 1.29 -9.35
C VAL A 57 4.01 1.34 -10.88
N ILE A 58 4.63 2.38 -11.49
CA ILE A 58 4.85 2.45 -12.95
C ILE A 58 5.85 1.39 -13.41
N LYS A 59 6.84 1.03 -12.56
CA LYS A 59 7.80 -0.02 -12.84
C LYS A 59 7.02 -1.28 -13.16
N ARG A 60 6.15 -1.85 -12.34
CA ARG A 60 5.76 -3.24 -12.59
C ARG A 60 4.77 -3.54 -13.73
N GLN A 61 3.95 -2.59 -14.16
CA GLN A 61 3.13 -2.76 -15.37
C GLN A 61 4.03 -2.99 -16.62
N GLY A 62 5.25 -2.43 -16.66
CA GLY A 62 6.28 -2.72 -17.68
C GLY A 62 7.43 -3.67 -17.25
N TRP A 63 7.84 -3.65 -15.98
CA TRP A 63 9.14 -4.13 -15.49
C TRP A 63 9.14 -5.60 -15.08
N ARG A 64 7.95 -6.24 -15.00
CA ARG A 64 7.91 -7.72 -14.98
C ARG A 64 8.54 -8.32 -16.24
N LYS A 65 8.62 -7.55 -17.34
CA LYS A 65 9.06 -8.00 -18.66
C LYS A 65 10.37 -7.37 -19.17
N VAL A 66 11.01 -6.52 -18.35
CA VAL A 66 12.23 -5.74 -18.67
C VAL A 66 13.46 -6.24 -17.88
N LYS A 67 13.41 -7.49 -17.41
CA LYS A 67 14.47 -8.12 -16.59
C LYS A 67 15.72 -8.52 -17.38
N LYS A 68 15.64 -8.66 -18.70
CA LYS A 68 16.76 -9.09 -19.54
C LYS A 68 16.80 -8.25 -20.82
N PRO A 69 17.93 -7.64 -21.20
CA PRO A 69 18.13 -7.04 -22.52
C PRO A 69 17.90 -8.04 -23.67
N GLY A 70 18.10 -9.33 -23.40
CA GLY A 70 17.77 -10.43 -24.30
C GLY A 70 17.90 -11.80 -23.61
N PRO A 71 17.41 -12.89 -24.21
CA PRO A 71 17.40 -14.23 -23.61
C PRO A 71 18.79 -14.76 -23.25
N LYS A 72 19.82 -14.41 -24.04
CA LYS A 72 21.24 -14.81 -23.84
C LYS A 72 22.11 -13.76 -23.13
N SER A 73 21.51 -12.69 -22.59
CA SER A 73 22.26 -11.59 -21.94
C SER A 73 22.88 -12.03 -20.61
N LYS A 74 24.12 -11.58 -20.36
CA LYS A 74 24.92 -11.87 -19.16
C LYS A 74 24.62 -10.85 -18.05
N SER A 75 25.05 -11.17 -16.82
CA SER A 75 24.85 -10.31 -15.64
C SER A 75 25.40 -8.88 -15.83
N LYS A 76 26.54 -8.74 -16.51
CA LYS A 76 27.15 -7.44 -16.84
C LYS A 76 26.23 -6.58 -17.73
N ASP A 77 25.63 -7.18 -18.75
CA ASP A 77 24.68 -6.50 -19.63
C ASP A 77 23.45 -6.00 -18.84
N HIS A 78 23.05 -6.72 -17.78
CA HIS A 78 21.93 -6.32 -16.92
C HIS A 78 22.30 -5.10 -16.07
N GLN A 79 23.53 -5.07 -15.55
CA GLN A 79 24.05 -3.95 -14.76
C GLN A 79 24.19 -2.69 -15.63
N ASP A 80 24.76 -2.81 -16.82
CA ASP A 80 24.96 -1.67 -17.74
C ASP A 80 23.62 -1.12 -18.23
N CYS A 81 22.69 -2.00 -18.58
CA CYS A 81 21.34 -1.62 -18.97
C CYS A 81 20.58 -0.95 -17.81
N PHE A 82 20.74 -1.47 -16.59
CA PHE A 82 20.17 -0.84 -15.39
C PHE A 82 20.77 0.55 -15.13
N ALA A 83 22.08 0.71 -15.26
CA ALA A 83 22.75 1.99 -15.09
C ALA A 83 22.26 3.03 -16.11
N LYS A 84 22.14 2.65 -17.39
CA LYS A 84 21.58 3.51 -18.45
C LYS A 84 20.14 3.94 -18.14
N ARG A 85 19.30 2.99 -17.76
CA ARG A 85 17.91 3.26 -17.35
C ARG A 85 17.84 4.16 -16.12
N LEU A 86 18.75 3.98 -15.16
CA LEU A 86 18.83 4.82 -13.97
C LEU A 86 19.24 6.27 -14.32
N THR A 87 20.10 6.45 -15.32
CA THR A 87 20.47 7.78 -15.83
C THR A 87 19.29 8.45 -16.53
N LEU A 88 18.61 7.76 -17.45
CA LEU A 88 17.38 8.25 -18.10
C LEU A 88 16.30 8.58 -17.06
N TRP A 89 16.21 7.73 -16.04
CA TRP A 89 15.31 7.90 -14.92
C TRP A 89 15.58 9.21 -14.16
N LYS A 90 16.84 9.45 -13.79
CA LYS A 90 17.27 10.67 -13.09
C LYS A 90 17.02 11.93 -13.91
N LYS A 91 17.06 11.83 -15.25
CA LYS A 91 16.75 12.91 -16.20
C LYS A 91 15.25 13.12 -16.44
N GLY A 92 14.39 12.23 -15.94
CA GLY A 92 12.94 12.30 -16.15
C GLY A 92 12.48 11.78 -17.52
N GLU A 93 13.34 11.11 -18.29
CA GLU A 93 13.03 10.55 -19.62
C GLU A 93 12.28 9.22 -19.52
N VAL A 94 11.11 9.24 -18.87
CA VAL A 94 10.32 8.03 -18.57
C VAL A 94 9.79 7.37 -19.85
N ASP A 95 9.41 8.15 -20.85
CA ASP A 95 8.88 7.63 -22.12
C ASP A 95 9.90 6.81 -22.90
N SER A 96 11.19 7.18 -22.82
CA SER A 96 12.28 6.44 -23.44
C SER A 96 12.43 5.06 -22.81
N ILE A 97 12.33 4.98 -21.47
CA ILE A 97 12.39 3.72 -20.72
C ILE A 97 11.16 2.85 -21.03
N LEU A 98 9.96 3.43 -21.11
CA LEU A 98 8.73 2.70 -21.43
C LEU A 98 8.76 2.17 -22.88
N ARG A 99 9.26 2.98 -23.83
CA ARG A 99 9.45 2.55 -25.22
C ARG A 99 10.43 1.39 -25.32
N GLU A 100 11.60 1.49 -24.66
CA GLU A 100 12.58 0.41 -24.58
C GLU A 100 11.94 -0.88 -24.03
N GLY A 101 11.17 -0.76 -22.95
CA GLY A 101 10.49 -1.90 -22.34
C GLY A 101 9.46 -2.57 -23.27
N ARG A 102 8.66 -1.79 -23.99
CA ARG A 102 7.70 -2.30 -24.99
C ARG A 102 8.41 -3.01 -26.13
N MET A 103 9.51 -2.46 -26.65
CA MET A 103 10.28 -3.08 -27.73
C MET A 103 10.92 -4.41 -27.30
N ILE A 104 11.51 -4.47 -26.11
CA ILE A 104 12.05 -5.72 -25.56
C ILE A 104 10.92 -6.73 -25.37
N GLN A 105 9.78 -6.30 -24.84
CA GLN A 105 8.62 -7.17 -24.64
C GLN A 105 8.08 -7.75 -25.94
N GLY A 106 7.99 -6.96 -27.03
CA GLY A 106 7.56 -7.46 -28.33
C GLY A 106 8.49 -8.53 -28.92
N ARG A 107 9.77 -8.53 -28.52
CA ARG A 107 10.80 -9.48 -28.97
C ARG A 107 10.93 -10.72 -28.09
N LEU A 108 10.52 -10.63 -26.82
CA LEU A 108 10.46 -11.77 -25.94
C LEU A 108 9.24 -12.61 -26.36
N GLY A 109 9.48 -13.69 -27.09
CA GLY A 109 8.44 -14.65 -27.46
C GLY A 109 7.57 -15.03 -26.26
N ASN A 110 6.27 -15.26 -26.51
CA ASN A 110 5.31 -15.58 -25.47
C ASN A 110 5.84 -16.81 -24.69
N PRO A 111 6.05 -16.75 -23.35
CA PRO A 111 6.70 -17.83 -22.61
C PRO A 111 5.93 -19.15 -22.54
N ARG A 112 4.85 -19.31 -23.30
CA ARG A 112 4.01 -20.50 -23.33
C ARG A 112 3.50 -20.73 -24.75
N ARG A 113 4.08 -21.68 -25.46
CA ARG A 113 3.25 -22.58 -26.26
C ARG A 113 2.56 -23.50 -25.25
N ALA A 114 1.23 -23.52 -25.31
CA ALA A 114 0.36 -24.27 -24.42
C ALA A 114 0.33 -25.77 -24.78
N THR A 115 1.50 -26.42 -24.87
CA THR A 115 1.59 -27.81 -25.36
C THR A 115 2.30 -28.77 -24.42
N ASP A 116 2.94 -28.32 -23.33
CA ASP A 116 3.45 -29.22 -22.30
C ASP A 116 2.70 -29.01 -20.98
N PRO A 117 2.17 -30.08 -20.35
CA PRO A 117 1.66 -30.00 -19.00
C PRO A 117 2.77 -29.40 -18.12
N PRO A 118 2.47 -28.41 -17.26
CA PRO A 118 3.46 -27.90 -16.32
C PRO A 118 3.98 -29.10 -15.53
N ASN A 119 5.30 -29.35 -15.55
CA ASN A 119 5.88 -30.39 -14.71
C ASN A 119 5.55 -30.06 -13.24
N ARG A 120 4.48 -30.67 -12.73
CA ARG A 120 3.84 -30.31 -11.45
C ARG A 120 4.84 -30.43 -10.33
N ALA A 121 5.71 -31.45 -10.38
CA ALA A 121 6.79 -31.67 -9.44
C ALA A 121 7.79 -30.51 -9.42
N LYS A 122 8.13 -29.93 -10.57
CA LYS A 122 9.06 -28.78 -10.64
C LYS A 122 8.44 -27.52 -10.03
N ILE A 123 7.16 -27.27 -10.26
CA ILE A 123 6.45 -26.11 -9.67
C ILE A 123 6.32 -26.30 -8.17
N PHE A 124 5.89 -27.48 -7.73
CA PHE A 124 5.81 -27.86 -6.33
C PHE A 124 7.17 -27.69 -5.63
N ALA A 125 8.24 -28.28 -6.17
CA ALA A 125 9.59 -28.17 -5.62
C ALA A 125 10.04 -26.71 -5.52
N ASN A 126 9.79 -25.87 -6.53
CA ASN A 126 10.11 -24.45 -6.45
C ASN A 126 9.34 -23.71 -5.35
N LEU A 127 8.05 -24.04 -5.14
CA LEU A 127 7.24 -23.45 -4.08
C LEU A 127 7.75 -23.89 -2.69
N VAL A 128 8.07 -25.18 -2.51
CA VAL A 128 8.65 -25.69 -1.26
C VAL A 128 10.01 -25.04 -0.98
N MET A 129 10.92 -25.04 -1.95
CA MET A 129 12.27 -24.49 -1.81
C MET A 129 12.27 -22.97 -1.61
N SER A 130 11.21 -22.27 -2.01
CA SER A 130 11.02 -20.83 -1.74
C SER A 130 10.26 -20.55 -0.43
N GLY A 131 9.98 -21.59 0.37
CA GLY A 131 9.28 -21.51 1.65
C GLY A 131 7.78 -21.24 1.54
N GLN A 132 7.19 -21.44 0.36
CA GLN A 132 5.76 -21.24 0.07
C GLN A 132 4.98 -22.55 0.22
N VAL A 133 5.13 -23.22 1.37
CA VAL A 133 4.58 -24.57 1.63
C VAL A 133 3.07 -24.62 1.41
N ASN A 134 2.30 -23.64 1.91
CA ASN A 134 0.83 -23.64 1.72
C ASN A 134 0.42 -23.51 0.25
N SER A 135 1.16 -22.72 -0.54
CA SER A 135 0.92 -22.63 -1.99
C SER A 135 1.28 -23.93 -2.69
N ALA A 136 2.35 -24.60 -2.23
CA ALA A 136 2.75 -25.91 -2.75
C ALA A 136 1.69 -26.97 -2.46
N LEU A 137 1.15 -27.00 -1.23
CA LEU A 137 0.07 -27.91 -0.82
C LEU A 137 -1.21 -27.66 -1.64
N ARG A 138 -1.64 -26.40 -1.78
CA ARG A 138 -2.79 -26.06 -2.65
C ARG A 138 -2.59 -26.47 -4.10
N TYR A 139 -1.36 -26.46 -4.58
CA TYR A 139 -1.05 -26.89 -5.95
C TYR A 139 -1.15 -28.42 -6.13
N LEU A 140 -1.13 -29.19 -5.02
CA LEU A 140 -1.40 -30.62 -5.01
C LEU A 140 -2.87 -30.95 -4.80
N SER A 141 -3.65 -30.03 -4.23
CA SER A 141 -5.10 -30.17 -4.03
C SER A 141 -5.85 -29.87 -5.34
N ASP A 142 -6.87 -30.67 -5.68
CA ASP A 142 -7.77 -30.40 -6.80
C ASP A 142 -8.80 -29.29 -6.52
N ASP A 143 -8.66 -28.61 -5.37
CA ASP A 143 -9.51 -27.50 -4.95
C ASP A 143 -9.18 -26.23 -5.76
N GLN A 144 -9.87 -26.07 -6.88
CA GLN A 144 -9.73 -24.93 -7.82
C GLN A 144 -10.51 -23.68 -7.39
N GLY A 145 -11.25 -23.74 -6.27
CA GLY A 145 -12.08 -22.64 -5.79
C GLY A 145 -11.27 -21.44 -5.27
N GLY A 146 -11.79 -20.22 -5.47
CA GLY A 146 -11.21 -19.00 -4.87
C GLY A 146 -10.00 -18.41 -5.63
N GLY A 147 -9.85 -18.78 -6.91
CA GLY A 147 -8.84 -18.21 -7.81
C GLY A 147 -9.07 -16.74 -8.17
N ILE A 148 -8.11 -16.16 -8.90
CA ILE A 148 -8.31 -14.84 -9.53
C ILE A 148 -9.13 -15.07 -10.81
N LEU A 149 -10.27 -14.41 -10.92
CA LEU A 149 -11.15 -14.49 -12.08
C LEU A 149 -10.55 -13.76 -13.30
N PRO A 150 -10.82 -14.24 -14.52
CA PRO A 150 -10.51 -13.50 -15.73
C PRO A 150 -11.33 -12.20 -15.80
N LEU A 151 -10.82 -11.21 -16.51
CA LEU A 151 -11.49 -9.91 -16.67
C LEU A 151 -12.49 -9.98 -17.83
N SER A 152 -13.62 -10.67 -17.62
CA SER A 152 -14.79 -10.56 -18.49
C SER A 152 -15.58 -9.28 -18.20
N ASP A 153 -16.47 -8.89 -19.11
CA ASP A 153 -17.34 -7.73 -18.92
C ASP A 153 -18.22 -7.87 -17.68
N ASP A 154 -18.77 -9.08 -17.43
CA ASP A 154 -19.51 -9.42 -16.21
C ASP A 154 -18.70 -9.20 -14.93
N VAL A 155 -17.46 -9.71 -14.89
CA VAL A 155 -16.57 -9.50 -13.72
C VAL A 155 -16.28 -8.02 -13.51
N MET A 156 -16.11 -7.26 -14.59
CA MET A 156 -15.87 -5.82 -14.54
C MET A 156 -17.09 -5.03 -14.07
N GLU A 157 -18.30 -5.45 -14.44
CA GLU A 157 -19.56 -4.89 -13.97
C GLU A 157 -19.76 -5.15 -12.47
N GLN A 158 -19.61 -6.41 -12.02
CA GLN A 158 -19.68 -6.76 -10.61
C GLN A 158 -18.64 -6.01 -9.74
N LEU A 159 -17.46 -5.70 -10.29
CA LEU A 159 -16.45 -4.89 -9.59
C LEU A 159 -16.88 -3.42 -9.43
N LYS A 160 -17.60 -2.85 -10.40
CA LYS A 160 -18.12 -1.48 -10.35
C LYS A 160 -19.32 -1.39 -9.40
N GLU A 161 -20.25 -2.34 -9.46
CA GLU A 161 -21.43 -2.37 -8.59
C GLU A 161 -21.08 -2.40 -7.10
N LYS A 162 -19.95 -3.04 -6.74
CA LYS A 162 -19.47 -3.10 -5.35
C LYS A 162 -18.86 -1.78 -4.84
N GLN A 163 -18.87 -0.72 -5.63
CA GLN A 163 -18.44 0.62 -5.27
C GLN A 163 -19.68 1.53 -5.15
N PRO A 164 -20.34 1.62 -3.97
CA PRO A 164 -21.51 2.47 -3.79
C PRO A 164 -21.14 3.95 -3.83
N ASP A 165 -22.13 4.80 -4.14
CA ASP A 165 -21.95 6.25 -4.11
C ASP A 165 -21.67 6.76 -2.69
N PRO A 166 -20.84 7.82 -2.53
CA PRO A 166 -20.56 8.39 -1.24
C PRO A 166 -21.83 8.91 -0.55
N GLN A 167 -22.09 8.42 0.66
CA GLN A 167 -23.17 8.95 1.50
C GLN A 167 -22.67 10.11 2.37
N GLY A 168 -23.55 11.09 2.61
CA GLY A 168 -23.30 12.16 3.56
C GLY A 168 -23.10 11.64 4.98
N VAL A 169 -22.31 12.36 5.78
CA VAL A 169 -22.13 12.06 7.21
C VAL A 169 -23.44 12.33 7.93
N GLN A 170 -23.86 11.38 8.77
CA GLN A 170 -25.03 11.55 9.62
C GLN A 170 -24.57 11.98 11.01
N LEU A 171 -25.17 13.03 11.57
CA LEU A 171 -24.75 13.56 12.87
C LEU A 171 -24.82 12.51 13.99
N ARG A 172 -25.85 11.65 13.95
CA ARG A 172 -26.04 10.54 14.90
C ARG A 172 -24.93 9.49 14.91
N SER A 173 -24.14 9.40 13.84
CA SER A 173 -23.04 8.43 13.73
C SER A 173 -21.71 9.01 14.18
N LEU A 174 -21.66 10.30 14.54
CA LEU A 174 -20.47 10.96 15.04
C LEU A 174 -20.38 10.82 16.55
N LEU A 175 -19.21 10.43 17.02
CA LEU A 175 -18.87 10.47 18.44
C LEU A 175 -18.33 11.84 18.80
N PHE A 176 -18.68 12.32 19.99
CA PHE A 176 -18.19 13.57 20.54
C PHE A 176 -17.43 13.27 21.83
N GLY A 177 -16.26 13.86 21.99
CA GLY A 177 -15.39 13.63 23.13
C GLY A 177 -14.09 14.43 22.99
N LEU A 178 -13.29 14.42 24.05
CA LEU A 178 -11.97 15.02 24.02
C LEU A 178 -11.07 14.21 23.07
N ILE A 179 -10.42 14.90 22.13
CA ILE A 179 -9.36 14.30 21.33
C ILE A 179 -8.07 14.48 22.12
N GLU A 180 -7.60 13.41 22.74
CA GLU A 180 -6.35 13.44 23.50
C GLU A 180 -5.15 13.65 22.56
N GLU A 181 -4.21 14.48 23.01
CA GLU A 181 -2.95 14.68 22.29
C GLU A 181 -2.02 13.51 22.57
N VAL A 182 -1.59 12.82 21.52
CA VAL A 182 -0.73 11.64 21.63
C VAL A 182 0.73 12.06 21.61
N PRO A 183 1.53 11.76 22.65
CA PRO A 183 2.94 12.10 22.67
C PRO A 183 3.73 11.38 21.57
N ASP A 184 4.54 12.12 20.81
CA ASP A 184 5.42 11.56 19.76
C ASP A 184 6.33 10.43 20.26
N SER A 185 6.70 10.45 21.54
CA SER A 185 7.54 9.44 22.19
C SER A 185 6.94 8.04 22.14
N MET A 186 5.61 7.92 22.04
CA MET A 186 4.91 6.65 21.87
C MET A 186 5.43 5.88 20.65
N TYR A 187 5.82 6.57 19.58
CA TYR A 187 6.28 5.95 18.35
C TYR A 187 7.80 5.74 18.29
N TYR A 188 8.56 6.08 19.34
CA TYR A 188 10.03 5.96 19.33
C TYR A 188 10.50 4.51 19.26
N GLU A 189 9.68 3.56 19.70
CA GLU A 189 9.97 2.13 19.53
C GLU A 189 9.96 1.66 18.07
N ILE A 190 9.35 2.43 17.16
CA ILE A 190 9.42 2.17 15.72
C ILE A 190 10.82 2.51 15.22
N ASN A 191 11.65 1.47 15.10
CA ASN A 191 13.04 1.50 14.65
C ASN A 191 13.31 0.50 13.51
N GLY A 192 14.52 0.52 12.95
CA GLY A 192 14.87 -0.36 11.83
C GLY A 192 14.80 -1.86 12.15
N ASP A 193 15.03 -2.25 13.41
CA ASP A 193 14.90 -3.65 13.84
C ASP A 193 13.44 -4.11 13.84
N MET A 194 12.51 -3.26 14.33
CA MET A 194 11.07 -3.53 14.26
C MET A 194 10.61 -3.66 12.79
N VAL A 195 11.10 -2.80 11.89
CA VAL A 195 10.82 -2.90 10.45
C VAL A 195 11.34 -4.20 9.87
N ARG A 196 12.57 -4.61 10.23
CA ARG A 196 13.17 -5.87 9.77
C ARG A 196 12.36 -7.07 10.21
N ASP A 197 11.95 -7.08 11.48
CA ASP A 197 11.09 -8.11 12.08
C ASP A 197 9.69 -8.16 11.43
N ALA A 198 9.08 -7.00 11.19
CA ALA A 198 7.83 -6.90 10.45
C ALA A 198 7.96 -7.41 9.00
N ALA A 199 9.08 -7.16 8.32
CA ALA A 199 9.35 -7.67 6.99
C ALA A 199 9.49 -9.20 6.94
N LEU A 200 10.13 -9.81 7.96
CA LEU A 200 10.22 -11.27 8.09
C LEU A 200 8.84 -11.91 8.20
N ARG A 201 7.97 -11.33 9.03
CA ARG A 201 6.59 -11.83 9.26
C ARG A 201 5.59 -11.47 8.17
N THR A 202 5.93 -10.54 7.28
CA THR A 202 5.03 -10.16 6.19
C THR A 202 4.94 -11.28 5.16
N LYS A 203 3.72 -11.54 4.68
CA LYS A 203 3.39 -12.54 3.66
C LYS A 203 2.54 -11.91 2.56
N GLY A 204 2.32 -12.66 1.49
CA GLY A 204 1.38 -12.32 0.43
C GLY A 204 2.01 -11.60 -0.78
N SER A 205 1.15 -11.41 -1.78
CA SER A 205 1.55 -10.88 -3.08
C SER A 205 1.88 -9.38 -3.02
N GLY A 206 2.67 -8.92 -3.98
CA GLY A 206 2.98 -7.51 -4.10
C GLY A 206 1.79 -6.68 -4.60
N GLY A 207 1.80 -5.40 -4.24
CA GLY A 207 0.86 -4.41 -4.77
C GLY A 207 1.17 -4.04 -6.21
N LEU A 208 1.12 -2.76 -6.52
CA LEU A 208 1.37 -2.23 -7.87
C LEU A 208 2.85 -2.25 -8.23
N SER A 209 3.70 -1.97 -7.25
CA SER A 209 5.13 -2.22 -7.33
C SER A 209 5.40 -3.69 -7.64
N GLY A 210 4.51 -4.51 -7.09
CA GLY A 210 4.46 -5.94 -7.04
C GLY A 210 5.70 -6.65 -6.51
N ILE A 211 6.69 -5.97 -5.93
CA ILE A 211 7.57 -6.70 -5.02
C ILE A 211 6.67 -7.38 -4.00
N ASP A 212 6.77 -8.69 -3.91
CA ASP A 212 6.01 -9.47 -2.93
C ASP A 212 6.74 -9.45 -1.59
N ALA A 213 6.13 -10.10 -0.60
CA ALA A 213 6.72 -10.17 0.73
C ALA A 213 8.12 -10.80 0.73
N ASN A 214 8.38 -11.80 -0.11
CA ASN A 214 9.71 -12.44 -0.21
C ASN A 214 10.75 -11.49 -0.80
N GLY A 215 10.37 -10.68 -1.79
CA GLY A 215 11.23 -9.65 -2.35
C GLY A 215 11.61 -8.59 -1.31
N PHE A 216 10.64 -8.06 -0.55
CA PHE A 216 10.91 -7.10 0.52
C PHE A 216 11.70 -7.71 1.68
N ARG A 217 11.40 -8.96 2.04
CA ARG A 217 12.20 -9.72 3.02
C ARG A 217 13.66 -9.74 2.59
N ARG A 218 13.95 -10.17 1.36
CA ARG A 218 15.32 -10.19 0.85
C ARG A 218 15.97 -8.80 0.90
N ILE A 219 15.25 -7.75 0.45
CA ILE A 219 15.75 -6.38 0.42
C ILE A 219 16.12 -5.87 1.82
N LEU A 220 15.29 -6.15 2.82
CA LEU A 220 15.42 -5.58 4.17
C LEU A 220 16.24 -6.44 5.14
N THR A 221 16.38 -7.74 4.86
CA THR A 221 16.99 -8.70 5.81
C THR A 221 18.27 -9.36 5.29
N SER A 222 18.57 -9.26 3.99
CA SER A 222 19.74 -9.95 3.43
C SER A 222 21.04 -9.21 3.74
N LYS A 223 22.00 -9.93 4.34
CA LYS A 223 23.37 -9.45 4.55
C LYS A 223 24.10 -9.06 3.26
N SER A 224 23.63 -9.54 2.10
CA SER A 224 24.20 -9.20 0.79
C SER A 224 24.13 -7.71 0.46
N PHE A 225 23.20 -6.97 1.08
CA PHE A 225 23.05 -5.52 0.89
C PHE A 225 23.82 -4.68 1.92
N LYS A 226 24.63 -5.31 2.79
CA LYS A 226 25.46 -4.63 3.81
C LYS A 226 24.65 -3.55 4.57
N ARG A 227 25.24 -2.36 4.73
CA ARG A 227 24.66 -1.22 5.46
C ARG A 227 23.39 -0.67 4.83
N THR A 228 23.23 -0.80 3.51
CA THR A 228 22.08 -0.25 2.77
C THR A 228 20.74 -0.88 3.19
N GLY A 229 20.74 -2.17 3.55
CA GLY A 229 19.55 -2.83 4.09
C GLY A 229 19.10 -2.20 5.41
N THR A 230 20.05 -1.94 6.31
CA THR A 230 19.79 -1.28 7.61
C THR A 230 19.35 0.17 7.42
N GLU A 231 20.03 0.95 6.58
CA GLU A 231 19.65 2.33 6.28
C GLU A 231 18.23 2.43 5.69
N LEU A 232 17.85 1.45 4.85
CA LEU A 232 16.48 1.39 4.34
C LEU A 232 15.47 1.06 5.44
N CYS A 233 15.77 0.14 6.35
CA CYS A 233 14.91 -0.12 7.50
C CYS A 233 14.72 1.14 8.37
N GLU A 234 15.78 1.89 8.65
CA GLU A 234 15.70 3.15 9.41
C GLU A 234 14.89 4.22 8.67
N ALA A 235 15.07 4.35 7.35
CA ALA A 235 14.27 5.27 6.55
C ALA A 235 12.77 4.90 6.55
N ILE A 236 12.44 3.61 6.53
CA ILE A 236 11.06 3.13 6.64
C ILE A 236 10.50 3.41 8.04
N ALA A 237 11.28 3.19 9.09
CA ALA A 237 10.89 3.50 10.46
C ALA A 237 10.61 5.00 10.64
N SER A 238 11.49 5.86 10.13
CA SER A 238 11.30 7.32 10.10
C SER A 238 10.03 7.72 9.34
N MET A 239 9.79 7.14 8.14
CA MET A 239 8.54 7.37 7.40
C MET A 239 7.32 6.93 8.22
N THR A 240 7.40 5.78 8.88
CA THR A 240 6.29 5.22 9.67
C THR A 240 5.94 6.15 10.83
N LYS A 241 6.93 6.59 11.61
CA LYS A 241 6.74 7.57 12.71
C LYS A 241 6.13 8.87 12.22
N ARG A 242 6.61 9.38 11.07
CA ARG A 242 6.06 10.58 10.46
C ARG A 242 4.59 10.43 10.08
N LEU A 243 4.18 9.27 9.58
CA LEU A 243 2.76 9.03 9.24
C LEU A 243 1.86 8.94 10.49
N CYS A 244 2.43 8.72 11.67
CA CYS A 244 1.70 8.69 12.94
C CYS A 244 1.65 10.06 13.64
N THR A 245 2.58 10.97 13.34
CA THR A 245 2.77 12.23 14.07
C THR A 245 2.42 13.47 13.24
N GLU A 246 2.51 13.39 11.90
CA GLU A 246 2.26 14.53 11.01
C GLU A 246 1.15 14.23 10.01
N TYR A 247 0.35 15.25 9.67
CA TYR A 247 -0.50 15.21 8.48
C TYR A 247 0.33 15.42 7.20
N VAL A 248 0.48 14.36 6.40
CA VAL A 248 1.29 14.38 5.17
C VAL A 248 0.43 14.60 3.94
N ASP A 249 0.78 15.51 3.03
CA ASP A 249 0.05 15.78 1.77
C ASP A 249 -0.34 14.47 1.04
N PRO A 250 -1.64 14.22 0.76
CA PRO A 250 -2.09 12.98 0.13
C PRO A 250 -1.47 12.72 -1.24
N ARG A 251 -1.12 13.78 -1.98
CA ARG A 251 -0.45 13.66 -3.29
C ARG A 251 0.92 13.00 -3.18
N GLY A 252 1.57 13.17 -2.04
CA GLY A 252 2.73 12.39 -1.68
C GLY A 252 2.34 10.92 -1.54
N LEU A 253 1.37 10.62 -0.68
CA LEU A 253 1.05 9.25 -0.26
C LEU A 253 0.40 8.38 -1.35
N GLU A 254 -0.09 8.98 -2.44
CA GLU A 254 -0.81 8.32 -3.54
C GLU A 254 -0.22 6.95 -3.92
N ALA A 255 1.11 6.88 -4.08
CA ALA A 255 1.75 5.67 -4.55
C ALA A 255 1.84 4.53 -3.53
N VAL A 256 2.11 4.86 -2.26
CA VAL A 256 2.19 3.85 -1.20
C VAL A 256 0.80 3.38 -0.78
N LEU A 257 -0.21 4.22 -1.01
CA LEU A 257 -1.60 3.95 -0.69
C LEU A 257 -2.38 3.29 -1.84
N ALA A 258 -1.87 3.33 -3.06
CA ALA A 258 -2.54 2.72 -4.20
C ALA A 258 -2.52 1.18 -4.10
N ASN A 259 -3.56 0.55 -4.65
CA ASN A 259 -3.72 -0.90 -4.56
C ASN A 259 -3.83 -1.53 -5.95
N ARG A 260 -3.36 -2.77 -6.05
CA ARG A 260 -3.65 -3.64 -7.19
C ARG A 260 -4.94 -4.41 -6.91
N LEU A 261 -5.98 -4.15 -7.67
CA LEU A 261 -7.28 -4.80 -7.52
C LEU A 261 -7.28 -6.14 -8.26
N ASN A 262 -7.62 -7.20 -7.55
CA ASN A 262 -7.83 -8.53 -8.11
C ASN A 262 -9.29 -8.96 -7.86
N PRO A 263 -10.02 -9.42 -8.89
CA PRO A 263 -11.30 -10.10 -8.69
C PRO A 263 -11.02 -11.52 -8.20
N LEU A 264 -11.37 -11.83 -6.95
CA LEU A 264 -11.34 -13.20 -6.46
C LEU A 264 -12.69 -13.85 -6.68
N ASP A 265 -12.68 -15.14 -6.97
CA ASP A 265 -13.88 -15.96 -6.95
C ASP A 265 -14.40 -16.09 -5.51
N LYS A 266 -15.68 -15.76 -5.30
CA LYS A 266 -16.39 -15.92 -4.04
C LYS A 266 -17.19 -17.23 -4.01
N GLY A 267 -17.27 -17.96 -5.12
CA GLY A 267 -18.22 -19.05 -5.37
C GLY A 267 -19.49 -18.55 -6.04
N GLU A 268 -20.22 -19.46 -6.69
CA GLU A 268 -21.55 -19.22 -7.28
C GLU A 268 -21.59 -18.05 -8.28
N GLY A 269 -20.48 -17.81 -9.01
CA GLY A 269 -20.37 -16.72 -9.98
C GLY A 269 -20.17 -15.33 -9.37
N ALA A 270 -20.11 -15.20 -8.04
CA ALA A 270 -19.93 -13.92 -7.37
C ALA A 270 -18.46 -13.50 -7.27
N VAL A 271 -18.19 -12.22 -7.52
CA VAL A 271 -16.82 -11.64 -7.45
C VAL A 271 -16.54 -11.02 -6.08
N ARG A 272 -15.39 -11.27 -5.47
CA ARG A 272 -14.88 -10.54 -4.30
C ARG A 272 -13.73 -9.61 -4.70
N PRO A 273 -13.90 -8.28 -4.64
CA PRO A 273 -12.83 -7.33 -4.94
C PRO A 273 -11.77 -7.34 -3.84
N ILE A 274 -10.50 -7.60 -4.18
CA ILE A 274 -9.38 -7.49 -3.25
C ILE A 274 -8.36 -6.46 -3.72
N GLY A 275 -8.30 -5.34 -3.00
CA GLY A 275 -7.24 -4.34 -3.15
C GLY A 275 -5.96 -4.78 -2.45
N VAL A 276 -5.00 -5.33 -3.20
CA VAL A 276 -3.68 -5.66 -2.69
C VAL A 276 -2.84 -4.38 -2.60
N GLY A 277 -2.70 -3.84 -1.39
CA GLY A 277 -1.82 -2.70 -1.12
C GLY A 277 -0.33 -3.02 -1.26
N GLU A 278 0.49 -1.97 -1.20
CA GLU A 278 1.94 -2.15 -1.20
C GLU A 278 2.43 -2.98 -0.01
N VAL A 279 3.42 -3.84 -0.24
CA VAL A 279 4.06 -4.61 0.85
C VAL A 279 4.68 -3.65 1.85
N LEU A 280 5.27 -2.54 1.37
CA LEU A 280 5.80 -1.50 2.24
C LEU A 280 4.73 -0.93 3.18
N ARG A 281 3.52 -0.64 2.66
CA ARG A 281 2.38 -0.20 3.48
C ARG A 281 2.02 -1.24 4.54
N ARG A 282 2.03 -2.53 4.22
CA ARG A 282 1.76 -3.61 5.18
C ARG A 282 2.85 -3.75 6.25
N ILE A 283 4.12 -3.54 5.89
CA ILE A 283 5.23 -3.55 6.86
C ILE A 283 5.08 -2.37 7.84
N MET A 284 4.80 -1.16 7.32
CA MET A 284 4.55 0.01 8.17
C MET A 284 3.34 -0.21 9.08
N GLY A 285 2.22 -0.70 8.53
CA GLY A 285 1.02 -1.02 9.30
C GLY A 285 1.29 -2.03 10.41
N LYS A 286 2.07 -3.08 10.15
CA LYS A 286 2.48 -4.04 11.20
C LYS A 286 3.33 -3.42 12.31
N CYS A 287 4.18 -2.44 12.00
CA CYS A 287 4.95 -1.74 13.03
C CYS A 287 4.01 -0.89 13.89
N ILE A 288 3.11 -0.15 13.26
CA ILE A 288 2.12 0.69 13.95
C ILE A 288 1.20 -0.15 14.82
N THR A 289 0.60 -1.20 14.27
CA THR A 289 -0.24 -2.13 15.04
C THR A 289 0.53 -2.76 16.20
N LYS A 290 1.85 -2.97 16.10
CA LYS A 290 2.62 -3.49 17.23
C LYS A 290 2.64 -2.51 18.42
N VAL A 291 2.72 -1.21 18.12
CA VAL A 291 2.72 -0.11 19.10
C VAL A 291 1.31 0.13 19.66
N THR A 292 0.32 0.27 18.78
CA THR A 292 -1.02 0.76 19.13
C THR A 292 -2.01 -0.36 19.44
N LYS A 293 -1.60 -1.64 19.41
CA LYS A 293 -2.52 -2.78 19.61
C LYS A 293 -3.31 -2.68 20.92
N PRO A 294 -2.70 -2.37 22.08
CA PRO A 294 -3.46 -2.23 23.32
C PRO A 294 -4.56 -1.16 23.19
N ASP A 295 -4.23 0.00 22.63
CA ASP A 295 -5.15 1.14 22.47
C ASP A 295 -6.27 0.89 21.45
N VAL A 296 -6.13 -0.11 20.57
CA VAL A 296 -7.19 -0.53 19.64
C VAL A 296 -8.10 -1.56 20.31
N ILE A 297 -7.54 -2.43 21.15
CA ILE A 297 -8.27 -3.47 21.86
C ILE A 297 -9.14 -2.87 22.97
N ASP A 298 -8.59 -1.94 23.75
CA ASP A 298 -9.27 -1.33 24.89
C ASP A 298 -10.66 -0.72 24.54
N PRO A 299 -10.80 0.18 23.55
CA PRO A 299 -12.10 0.74 23.17
C PRO A 299 -13.03 -0.27 22.49
N SER A 300 -12.50 -1.40 22.02
CA SER A 300 -13.31 -2.48 21.42
C SER A 300 -14.05 -3.29 22.49
N GLY A 301 -13.58 -3.26 23.74
CA GLY A 301 -14.19 -3.97 24.87
C GLY A 301 -14.28 -5.49 24.66
N SER A 302 -15.13 -6.15 25.43
CA SER A 302 -15.31 -7.61 25.34
C SER A 302 -16.26 -8.05 24.21
N LEU A 303 -17.09 -7.14 23.69
CA LEU A 303 -18.10 -7.46 22.68
C LEU A 303 -17.51 -7.52 21.26
N GLN A 304 -16.46 -6.76 20.97
CA GLN A 304 -15.79 -6.78 19.66
C GLN A 304 -14.55 -7.68 19.67
N VAL A 305 -14.80 -8.99 19.64
CA VAL A 305 -13.78 -10.05 19.66
C VAL A 305 -12.81 -10.04 18.47
N CYS A 306 -13.14 -9.36 17.37
CA CYS A 306 -12.30 -9.31 16.16
C CYS A 306 -11.21 -8.21 16.19
N ALA A 307 -11.11 -7.42 17.27
CA ALA A 307 -10.10 -6.36 17.43
C ALA A 307 -8.68 -6.87 17.78
N GLY A 308 -8.48 -8.20 17.85
CA GLY A 308 -7.18 -8.82 18.12
C GLY A 308 -7.02 -9.38 19.54
N HIS A 309 -8.14 -9.63 20.23
CA HIS A 309 -8.22 -10.39 21.47
C HIS A 309 -7.62 -11.78 21.30
N ARG A 310 -6.96 -12.28 22.35
CA ARG A 310 -6.51 -13.67 22.37
C ARG A 310 -7.73 -14.58 22.41
N SER A 311 -7.75 -15.61 21.57
CA SER A 311 -8.84 -16.57 21.46
C SER A 311 -10.21 -15.93 21.17
N GLY A 312 -10.25 -14.81 20.45
CA GLY A 312 -11.48 -14.07 20.20
C GLY A 312 -12.55 -14.87 19.45
N SER A 313 -12.14 -15.74 18.51
CA SER A 313 -13.08 -16.60 17.79
C SER A 313 -13.71 -17.66 18.70
N GLU A 314 -12.89 -18.28 19.56
CA GLU A 314 -13.33 -19.28 20.53
C GLU A 314 -14.27 -18.64 21.56
N ALA A 315 -13.91 -17.47 22.10
CA ALA A 315 -14.77 -16.72 23.02
C ALA A 315 -16.11 -16.32 22.37
N ALA A 316 -16.11 -15.97 21.08
CA ALA A 316 -17.35 -15.66 20.35
C ALA A 316 -18.29 -16.87 20.25
N ILE A 317 -17.72 -18.04 19.93
CA ILE A 317 -18.48 -19.29 19.79
C ILE A 317 -19.04 -19.72 21.15
N ASP A 318 -18.22 -19.63 22.20
CA ASP A 318 -18.60 -20.01 23.55
C ASP A 318 -19.71 -19.09 24.10
N ALA A 319 -19.55 -17.77 23.96
CA ALA A 319 -20.59 -16.80 24.34
C ALA A 319 -21.90 -17.00 23.56
N MET A 320 -21.82 -17.32 22.26
CA MET A 320 -23.01 -17.63 21.47
C MET A 320 -23.70 -18.91 21.93
N ARG A 321 -22.94 -19.92 22.35
CA ARG A 321 -23.49 -21.17 22.90
C ARG A 321 -24.20 -20.89 24.23
N GLU A 322 -23.55 -20.19 25.15
CA GLU A 322 -24.14 -19.84 26.45
C GLU A 322 -25.43 -19.01 26.28
N LEU A 323 -25.42 -18.02 25.39
CA LEU A 323 -26.62 -17.23 25.07
C LEU A 323 -27.74 -18.07 24.47
N PHE A 324 -27.40 -19.07 23.64
CA PHE A 324 -28.39 -19.96 23.03
C PHE A 324 -28.97 -20.98 24.02
N GLU A 325 -28.18 -21.43 24.99
CA GLU A 325 -28.61 -22.37 26.05
C GLU A 325 -29.31 -21.67 27.23
N ASN A 326 -29.32 -20.34 27.27
CA ASN A 326 -29.97 -19.59 28.33
C ASN A 326 -31.49 -19.64 28.17
N ASP A 327 -32.18 -20.14 29.20
CA ASP A 327 -33.65 -20.25 29.23
C ASP A 327 -34.38 -18.91 29.02
N ASN A 328 -33.71 -17.76 29.23
CA ASN A 328 -34.27 -16.43 28.98
C ASN A 328 -34.03 -15.89 27.57
N SER A 329 -33.36 -16.65 26.70
CA SER A 329 -33.09 -16.27 25.31
C SER A 329 -34.10 -16.89 24.37
N ASP A 330 -35.13 -16.13 23.99
CA ASP A 330 -36.18 -16.63 23.09
C ASP A 330 -35.74 -16.70 21.61
N VAL A 331 -34.86 -15.78 21.17
CA VAL A 331 -34.49 -15.62 19.75
C VAL A 331 -33.04 -15.14 19.60
N VAL A 332 -32.35 -15.66 18.58
CA VAL A 332 -31.05 -15.14 18.11
C VAL A 332 -31.20 -14.43 16.77
N LEU A 333 -30.75 -13.18 16.69
CA LEU A 333 -30.77 -12.39 15.46
C LEU A 333 -29.39 -12.35 14.79
N LEU A 334 -29.30 -12.90 13.57
CA LEU A 334 -28.09 -12.81 12.75
C LEU A 334 -28.15 -11.58 11.84
N ILE A 335 -27.24 -10.63 12.07
CA ILE A 335 -27.12 -9.40 11.27
C ILE A 335 -25.80 -9.45 10.49
N ASP A 336 -25.86 -9.30 9.17
CA ASP A 336 -24.67 -9.14 8.31
C ASP A 336 -24.70 -7.79 7.59
N ALA A 337 -23.54 -7.13 7.56
CA ALA A 337 -23.39 -5.84 6.91
C ALA A 337 -23.07 -6.02 5.42
N SER A 338 -24.03 -5.67 4.57
CA SER A 338 -23.87 -5.72 3.12
C SER A 338 -22.73 -4.83 2.64
N ASN A 339 -21.72 -5.44 2.00
CA ASN A 339 -20.57 -4.74 1.43
C ASN A 339 -19.81 -3.86 2.43
N ALA A 340 -19.75 -4.27 3.71
CA ALA A 340 -19.29 -3.46 4.85
C ALA A 340 -18.03 -2.63 4.61
N SER A 341 -16.98 -3.21 3.99
CA SER A 341 -15.72 -2.50 3.75
C SER A 341 -15.81 -1.36 2.73
N ASN A 342 -16.74 -1.43 1.78
CA ASN A 342 -16.97 -0.36 0.80
C ASN A 342 -18.09 0.59 1.23
N SER A 343 -19.03 0.14 2.06
CA SER A 343 -20.18 0.94 2.51
C SER A 343 -19.90 1.81 3.75
N LEU A 344 -18.78 1.61 4.44
CA LEU A 344 -18.41 2.39 5.63
C LEU A 344 -18.27 3.89 5.31
N ASN A 345 -18.98 4.77 6.02
CA ASN A 345 -18.78 6.21 5.90
C ASN A 345 -17.41 6.63 6.45
N ARG A 346 -16.47 6.92 5.55
CA ARG A 346 -15.08 7.25 5.92
C ARG A 346 -14.93 8.52 6.73
N ALA A 347 -15.71 9.56 6.45
CA ALA A 347 -15.59 10.81 7.17
C ALA A 347 -16.04 10.62 8.63
N ALA A 348 -17.14 9.89 8.85
CA ALA A 348 -17.57 9.51 10.19
C ALA A 348 -16.54 8.60 10.88
N ALA A 349 -16.01 7.59 10.20
CA ALA A 349 -15.00 6.68 10.78
C ALA A 349 -13.71 7.41 11.18
N LEU A 350 -13.22 8.33 10.34
CA LEU A 350 -12.01 9.12 10.60
C LEU A 350 -12.21 10.19 11.68
N HIS A 351 -13.44 10.68 11.87
CA HIS A 351 -13.80 11.50 13.02
C HIS A 351 -13.81 10.65 14.29
N ASN A 352 -14.55 9.54 14.28
CA ASN A 352 -14.74 8.68 15.45
C ASN A 352 -13.44 8.05 15.94
N ILE A 353 -12.50 7.70 15.05
CA ILE A 353 -11.19 7.17 15.47
C ILE A 353 -10.39 8.21 16.27
N GLY A 354 -10.58 9.51 16.00
CA GLY A 354 -9.96 10.57 16.79
C GLY A 354 -10.45 10.62 18.23
N VAL A 355 -11.66 10.13 18.49
CA VAL A 355 -12.23 10.03 19.84
C VAL A 355 -11.92 8.68 20.48
N LEU A 356 -12.07 7.58 19.72
CA LEU A 356 -11.94 6.22 20.24
C LEU A 356 -10.50 5.73 20.40
N CYS A 357 -9.61 6.11 19.47
CA CYS A 357 -8.24 5.61 19.44
C CYS A 357 -7.31 6.68 18.85
N PRO A 358 -7.01 7.76 19.61
CA PRO A 358 -6.15 8.85 19.14
C PRO A 358 -4.79 8.37 18.63
N SER A 359 -4.23 7.31 19.21
CA SER A 359 -2.89 6.77 18.87
C SER A 359 -2.78 6.18 17.45
N ILE A 360 -3.89 5.88 16.78
CA ILE A 360 -3.87 5.48 15.37
C ILE A 360 -4.53 6.49 14.43
N ALA A 361 -5.16 7.53 14.99
CA ALA A 361 -5.99 8.47 14.24
C ALA A 361 -5.22 9.18 13.12
N THR A 362 -4.05 9.76 13.40
CA THR A 362 -3.22 10.45 12.40
C THR A 362 -2.82 9.52 11.25
N TYR A 363 -2.43 8.28 11.56
CA TYR A 363 -2.09 7.29 10.54
C TYR A 363 -3.31 6.90 9.70
N ALA A 364 -4.46 6.70 10.34
CA ALA A 364 -5.72 6.41 9.65
C ALA A 364 -6.11 7.57 8.73
N ILE A 365 -6.05 8.81 9.20
CA ILE A 365 -6.37 10.01 8.43
C ILE A 365 -5.43 10.14 7.22
N ASN A 366 -4.11 9.99 7.41
CA ASN A 366 -3.14 9.98 6.32
C ASN A 366 -3.42 8.88 5.28
N THR A 367 -3.98 7.76 5.70
CA THR A 367 -4.19 6.58 4.86
C THR A 367 -5.53 6.59 4.12
N TYR A 368 -6.57 7.16 4.72
CA TYR A 368 -7.96 6.97 4.29
C TYR A 368 -8.73 8.24 3.94
N ARG A 369 -8.23 9.45 4.27
CA ARG A 369 -8.95 10.70 3.99
C ARG A 369 -9.17 10.97 2.49
N GLU A 370 -8.28 10.46 1.65
CA GLU A 370 -8.41 10.51 0.19
C GLU A 370 -8.72 9.13 -0.43
N PRO A 371 -9.53 9.07 -1.52
CA PRO A 371 -9.81 7.84 -2.24
C PRO A 371 -8.57 7.10 -2.79
N ALA A 372 -8.66 5.78 -2.99
CA ALA A 372 -7.58 4.97 -3.56
C ALA A 372 -7.68 4.93 -5.05
N ARG A 373 -6.51 4.93 -5.67
CA ARG A 373 -6.37 4.40 -7.01
C ARG A 373 -6.30 2.88 -6.91
N LEU A 374 -7.28 2.21 -7.52
CA LEU A 374 -7.34 0.76 -7.66
C LEU A 374 -7.00 0.42 -9.11
N PHE A 375 -5.87 -0.23 -9.35
CA PHE A 375 -5.50 -0.63 -10.71
C PHE A 375 -5.78 -2.10 -10.93
N ILE A 376 -6.41 -2.39 -12.06
CA ILE A 376 -6.68 -3.74 -12.51
C ILE A 376 -5.55 -4.16 -13.47
N VAL A 377 -5.21 -5.45 -13.45
CA VAL A 377 -4.21 -6.02 -14.37
C VAL A 377 -4.70 -5.82 -15.81
N GLY A 378 -3.89 -5.22 -16.69
CA GLY A 378 -4.32 -4.88 -18.06
C GLY A 378 -4.48 -3.37 -18.30
N GLY A 379 -4.28 -2.55 -17.27
CA GLY A 379 -4.13 -1.09 -17.42
C GLY A 379 -5.42 -0.30 -17.21
N GLN A 380 -6.54 -0.96 -16.93
CA GLN A 380 -7.77 -0.30 -16.50
C GLN A 380 -7.64 0.17 -15.04
N GLU A 381 -8.17 1.36 -14.77
CA GLU A 381 -8.18 1.97 -13.45
C GLU A 381 -9.63 2.13 -12.99
N LEU A 382 -9.91 1.64 -11.79
CA LEU A 382 -11.09 2.04 -11.05
C LEU A 382 -10.64 3.06 -10.01
N LYS A 383 -11.20 4.27 -10.08
CA LYS A 383 -11.14 5.16 -8.92
C LYS A 383 -12.14 4.62 -7.92
N ALA A 384 -11.65 4.20 -6.76
CA ALA A 384 -12.57 3.80 -5.70
C ALA A 384 -13.36 5.03 -5.24
N LEU A 385 -14.68 5.06 -5.43
CA LEU A 385 -15.52 6.08 -4.79
C LEU A 385 -15.54 5.88 -3.26
N HIS A 386 -15.35 4.64 -2.80
CA HIS A 386 -15.03 4.27 -1.42
C HIS A 386 -13.99 3.12 -1.37
N ARG A 387 -12.96 3.24 -0.52
CA ARG A 387 -11.88 2.24 -0.44
C ARG A 387 -12.30 1.02 0.40
N ALA A 388 -12.57 -0.14 -0.21
CA ALA A 388 -12.21 -1.42 0.40
C ALA A 388 -10.69 -1.60 0.37
N THR A 389 -10.06 -1.33 1.50
CA THR A 389 -8.88 -2.10 1.92
C THR A 389 -9.19 -2.61 3.31
N ARG A 390 -9.09 -3.94 3.51
CA ARG A 390 -9.06 -4.52 4.85
C ARG A 390 -8.17 -3.62 5.72
N LEU A 391 -8.72 -3.15 6.85
CA LEU A 391 -7.89 -2.63 7.93
C LEU A 391 -6.84 -3.72 8.26
N PRO A 392 -5.58 -3.32 8.51
CA PRO A 392 -4.43 -4.24 8.57
C PRO A 392 -4.61 -5.45 9.49
#